data_AF-A0A662HFP8-F1
#
_entry.id   AF-A0A662HFP8-F1
#
_cell.length_a   1.000
_cell.length_b   1.000
_cell.length_c   1.000
_cell.angle_alpha   90.00
_cell.angle_beta   90.00
_cell.angle_gamma   90.00
#
_symmetry.space_group_name_H-M   'P 1'
#
loop_
_entity.id
_entity.type
_entity.pdbx_description
1 polymer ?
#
loop_
_entity_poly.entity_id
_entity_poly.type
_entity_poly.pdbx_seq_one_letter_code
_entity_poly.pdbx_strand_id
1 'polypeptide(L)' 'MVSWEYPPRIIGGLSRHVYYLSTELEKRGVEVTVLTLGLPGIEEEVVKRRLRIVRVNEEI' A
#
# COMPACT_ATOMS: atom_id res chain seq x y z
N MET A 1 2.12 5.75 -5.71
CA MET A 1 3.20 4.76 -5.53
C MET A 1 2.69 3.42 -6.04
N VAL A 2 3.53 2.66 -6.75
CA VAL A 2 3.22 1.29 -7.19
C VAL A 2 4.24 0.36 -6.56
N SER A 3 3.78 -0.69 -5.89
CA SER A 3 4.66 -1.67 -5.27
C SER A 3 3.99 -3.04 -5.18
N TRP A 4 4.71 -4.08 -5.59
CA TRP A 4 4.27 -5.47 -5.43
C TRP A 4 4.25 -5.92 -3.95
N GLU A 5 5.02 -5.22 -3.12
CA GLU A 5 5.15 -5.47 -1.68
C GLU A 5 4.59 -4.30 -0.86
N TYR A 6 3.58 -4.58 -0.05
CA TYR A 6 3.03 -3.65 0.93
C TYR A 6 2.29 -4.44 2.01
N PRO A 7 2.35 -4.05 3.31
CA PRO A 7 1.74 -4.83 4.38
C PRO A 7 0.26 -5.13 4.08
N PRO A 8 -0.22 -6.37 4.31
CA PRO A 8 0.47 -7.44 5.03
C PRO A 8 1.41 -8.30 4.17
N ARG A 9 1.50 -8.10 2.85
CA ARG A 9 2.43 -8.84 1.98
C ARG A 9 3.86 -8.34 2.19
N ILE A 10 4.71 -9.16 2.82
CA ILE A 10 6.11 -8.85 3.11
C ILE A 10 6.97 -9.97 2.52
N ILE A 11 7.70 -9.68 1.45
CA ILE A 11 8.57 -10.65 0.77
C ILE A 11 10.05 -10.30 1.01
N GLY A 12 10.34 -9.03 1.31
CA GLY A 12 11.64 -8.56 1.80
C GLY A 12 11.57 -7.22 2.52
N GLY A 13 12.62 -6.40 2.38
CA GLY A 13 12.70 -5.08 3.02
C GLY A 13 11.82 -4.01 2.35
N LEU A 14 11.47 -4.20 1.07
CA LEU A 14 10.73 -3.23 0.26
C LEU A 14 9.37 -2.87 0.86
N SER A 15 8.60 -3.86 1.30
CA SER A 15 7.30 -3.65 1.97
C SER A 15 7.38 -2.63 3.11
N ARG A 16 8.42 -2.74 3.95
CA ARG A 16 8.67 -1.85 5.09
C ARG A 16 9.03 -0.43 4.65
N HIS A 17 9.91 -0.31 3.65
CA HIS A 17 10.30 1.00 3.11
C HIS A 17 9.11 1.73 2.48
N VAL A 18 8.30 1.03 1.67
CA VAL A 18 7.11 1.60 1.04
C VAL A 18 6.08 2.01 2.11
N TYR A 19 5.89 1.19 3.15
CA TYR A 19 5.01 1.51 4.27
C TYR A 19 5.43 2.79 4.99
N TYR A 20 6.70 2.89 5.43
CA TYR A 20 7.16 4.08 6.16
C TYR A 20 7.19 5.32 5.27
N LEU A 21 7.61 5.19 4.00
CA LEU A 21 7.63 6.30 3.06
C LEU A 21 6.22 6.85 2.80
N SER A 22 5.27 5.98 2.46
CA SER A 22 3.87 6.39 2.20
C SER A 22 3.23 7.05 3.42
N THR A 23 3.46 6.51 4.61
CA THR A 23 2.96 7.06 5.87
C THR A 23 3.59 8.41 6.20
N GLU A 24 4.89 8.57 5.98
CA GLU A 24 5.59 9.84 6.27
C GLU A 24 5.23 10.95 5.27
N LEU A 25 5.01 10.61 4.00
CA LEU A 25 4.51 11.54 3.00
C LEU A 25 3.09 12.03 3.35
N GLU A 26 2.20 11.13 3.77
CA GLU A 26 0.86 11.49 4.25
C GLU A 26 0.90 12.48 5.41
N LYS A 27 1.74 12.21 6.43
CA LYS A 27 1.94 13.10 7.59
C LYS A 27 2.43 14.49 7.20
N ARG A 28 3.18 14.61 6.10
CA ARG A 28 3.66 15.88 5.55
C ARG A 28 2.61 16.59 4.67
N GLY A 29 1.39 16.06 4.61
CA GLY A 29 0.27 16.64 3.88
C GLY A 29 0.18 16.20 2.42
N VAL A 30 1.03 15.29 1.97
CA VAL A 30 1.01 14.78 0.59
C VAL A 30 -0.12 13.76 0.44
N GLU A 31 -0.89 13.87 -0.64
CA GLU A 31 -1.85 12.84 -1.01
C GLU A 31 -1.12 11.65 -1.64
N VAL A 32 -1.28 10.47 -1.06
CA VAL A 32 -0.57 9.26 -1.48
C VAL A 32 -1.59 8.16 -1.77
N THR A 33 -1.50 7.59 -2.97
CA THR A 33 -2.13 6.30 -3.29
C THR A 33 -1.06 5.23 -3.46
N VAL A 34 -1.20 4.10 -2.76
CA VAL A 34 -0.37 2.90 -2.93
C VAL A 34 -1.16 1.86 -3.69
N LEU A 35 -0.74 1.56 -4.92
CA LEU A 35 -1.23 0.42 -5.68
C LEU A 35 -0.35 -0.80 -5.38
N THR A 36 -0.97 -1.89 -4.94
CA THR A 36 -0.26 -3.11 -4.53
C THR A 36 -1.07 -4.37 -4.84
N LEU A 37 -0.51 -5.54 -4.54
CA LEU A 37 -1.19 -6.80 -4.77
C LEU A 37 -2.29 -7.10 -3.75
N GLY A 38 -3.37 -7.68 -4.27
CA GLY A 38 -4.43 -8.34 -3.52
C GLY A 38 -3.94 -9.57 -2.77
N LEU A 39 -4.65 -9.88 -1.68
CA LEU A 39 -4.50 -11.11 -0.91
C LEU A 39 -5.91 -11.56 -0.47
N PRO A 40 -6.21 -12.87 -0.50
CA PRO A 40 -7.51 -13.37 -0.05
C PRO A 40 -7.82 -12.91 1.39
N GLY A 41 -9.04 -12.42 1.60
CA GLY A 41 -9.51 -11.97 2.92
C GLY A 41 -8.94 -10.64 3.41
N ILE A 42 -8.23 -9.89 2.55
CA ILE A 42 -7.76 -8.54 2.85
C ILE A 42 -8.61 -7.52 2.08
N GLU A 43 -8.97 -6.41 2.74
CA GLU A 43 -9.68 -5.29 2.10
C GLU A 43 -8.94 -4.79 0.86
N GLU A 44 -9.66 -4.71 -0.26
CA GLU A 44 -9.13 -4.27 -1.55
C GLU A 44 -8.81 -2.78 -1.55
N GLU A 45 -9.57 -1.99 -0.81
CA GLU A 45 -9.32 -0.56 -0.68
C GLU A 45 -9.35 -0.14 0.78
N VAL A 46 -8.30 0.56 1.21
CA VAL A 46 -8.18 1.14 2.55
C VAL A 46 -7.83 2.61 2.44
N VAL A 47 -8.63 3.47 3.08
CA VAL A 47 -8.38 4.92 3.13
C VAL A 47 -8.09 5.35 4.56
N LYS A 48 -6.96 6.02 4.77
CA LYS A 48 -6.54 6.62 6.04
C LYS A 48 -6.09 8.05 5.80
N ARG A 49 -6.89 9.02 6.21
CA ARG A 49 -6.60 10.45 6.00
C ARG A 49 -6.26 10.75 4.53
N ARG A 50 -4.99 11.02 4.20
CA ARG A 50 -4.52 11.29 2.82
C ARG A 50 -3.75 10.11 2.20
N LEU A 51 -3.78 8.94 2.83
CA LEU A 51 -3.19 7.70 2.34
C LEU A 51 -4.30 6.74 1.90
N ARG A 52 -4.35 6.44 0.61
CA ARG A 52 -5.20 5.41 0.01
C ARG A 52 -4.34 4.20 -0.37
N ILE A 53 -4.81 3.00 -0.08
CA ILE A 53 -4.17 1.75 -0.46
C ILE A 53 -5.17 1.00 -1.33
N VAL A 54 -4.77 0.66 -2.55
CA VAL A 54 -5.57 -0.10 -3.51
C VAL A 54 -4.85 -1.39 -3.80
N ARG A 55 -5.53 -2.50 -3.57
CA ARG A 55 -5.02 -3.85 -3.82
C ARG A 55 -5.71 -4.40 -5.05
N VAL A 56 -4.90 -4.84 -6.00
CA VAL A 56 -5.37 -5.39 -7.28
C VAL A 56 -5.18 -6.90 -7.23
N ASN A 57 -6.27 -7.64 -7.42
CA ASN A 57 -6.22 -9.08 -7.55
C ASN A 57 -5.64 -9.44 -8.93
N GLU A 58 -4.79 -10.47 -8.96
CA GLU A 58 -4.34 -11.07 -10.22
C GLU A 58 -5.49 -11.94 -10.76
N GLU A 59 -6.42 -11.32 -11.49
CA GLU A 59 -7.33 -12.07 -12.36
C GLU A 59 -6.57 -12.31 -13.69
N ILE A 60 -6.15 -13.56 -13.91
CA ILE A 60 -5.64 -14.05 -15.20
C ILE A 60 -6.76 -14.82 -15.88
#